data_AF-A0A4Y2JQC9-F1
#
_entry.id   AF-A0A4Y2JQC9-F1
#
_cell.length_a   1.000
_cell.length_b   1.000
_cell.length_c   1.000
_cell.angle_alpha   90.00
_cell.angle_beta   90.00
_cell.angle_gamma   90.00
#
_symmetry.space_group_name_H-M   'P 1'
#
loop_
_entity.id
_entity.type
_entity.pdbx_description
1 polymer ?
#
loop_
_entity_poly.entity_id
_entity_poly.type
_entity_poly.pdbx_seq_one_letter_code
_entity_poly.pdbx_strand_id
1 'polypeptide(L)'
;MNSVKASQLVPSLRGSAAEVLQGIPADKLTDLTTIKKALESRYGDSHLTQFYGTELKTRQQKPEESLQVLATDVERLMSLSWRTLSTL
;
A
#
# COMPACT_ATOMS: atom_id res chain seq x y z
N MET A 1 23.10 5.12 14.44
CA MET A 1 22.35 5.96 13.47
C MET A 1 20.89 5.50 13.29
N ASN A 2 20.59 4.20 13.20
CA ASN A 2 19.21 3.70 13.03
C ASN A 2 18.32 3.90 14.28
N SER A 3 18.85 3.67 15.48
CA SER A 3 18.09 3.85 16.73
C SER A 3 17.64 5.30 16.98
N VAL A 4 18.50 6.29 16.74
CA VAL A 4 18.15 7.72 16.87
C VAL A 4 17.01 8.12 15.94
N LYS A 5 17.03 7.63 14.69
CA LYS A 5 15.95 7.89 13.72
C LYS A 5 14.64 7.22 14.13
N ALA A 6 14.71 5.99 14.64
CA ALA A 6 13.53 5.29 15.16
C ALA A 6 12.92 6.03 16.36
N SER A 7 13.74 6.47 17.32
CA SER A 7 13.27 7.22 18.50
C SER A 7 12.67 8.59 18.17
N GLN A 8 13.02 9.18 17.02
CA GLN A 8 12.39 10.40 16.52
C GLN A 8 11.10 10.11 15.72
N LEU A 9 11.11 9.03 14.93
CA LEU A 9 9.98 8.65 14.07
C LEU A 9 8.78 8.16 14.87
N VAL A 10 8.99 7.24 15.83
CA VAL A 10 7.93 6.66 16.67
C VAL A 10 7.01 7.71 17.29
N PRO A 11 7.52 8.73 18.02
CA PRO A 11 6.69 9.76 18.62
C PRO A 11 6.15 10.77 17.59
N SER A 12 6.52 10.70 16.31
CA SER A 12 5.97 11.54 15.25
C SER A 12 4.75 10.91 14.56
N LEU A 13 4.57 9.58 14.67
CA LEU A 13 3.42 8.89 14.09
C LEU A 13 2.12 9.24 14.84
N ARG A 14 1.02 9.43 14.10
CA ARG A 14 -0.29 9.83 14.62
C ARG A 14 -1.40 9.04 13.93
N GLY A 15 -2.57 8.95 14.58
CA GLY A 15 -3.75 8.26 14.04
C GLY A 15 -3.45 6.83 13.60
N SER A 16 -3.97 6.44 12.44
CA SER A 16 -3.77 5.09 11.89
C SER A 16 -2.29 4.72 11.67
N ALA A 17 -1.41 5.69 11.41
CA ALA A 17 0.02 5.39 11.28
C ALA A 17 0.65 4.97 12.62
N ALA A 18 0.14 5.49 13.76
CA ALA A 18 0.60 5.08 15.09
C ALA A 18 0.08 3.68 15.47
N GLU A 19 -1.10 3.27 15.00
CA GLU A 19 -1.64 1.93 15.24
C GLU A 19 -0.75 0.81 14.66
N VAL A 20 0.04 1.09 13.61
CA VAL A 20 1.02 0.14 13.06
C VAL A 20 2.01 -0.33 14.13
N LEU A 21 2.33 0.53 15.10
CA LEU A 21 3.28 0.22 16.16
C LEU A 21 2.75 -0.82 17.15
N GLN A 22 1.43 -1.02 17.26
CA GLN A 22 0.83 -1.99 18.20
C GLN A 22 1.17 -3.44 17.83
N GLY A 23 1.47 -3.71 16.56
CA GLY A 23 1.91 -5.03 16.09
C GLY A 23 3.43 -5.26 16.17
N ILE A 24 4.21 -4.25 16.61
CA ILE A 24 5.67 -4.34 16.67
C ILE A 24 6.09 -4.55 18.13
N PRO A 25 6.90 -5.58 18.43
CA PRO A 25 7.46 -5.77 19.77
C PRO A 25 8.25 -4.53 20.25
N ALA A 26 8.12 -4.19 21.53
CA ALA A 26 8.68 -2.96 22.08
C ALA A 26 10.21 -2.86 21.91
N ASP A 27 10.94 -3.98 22.02
CA ASP A 27 12.40 -4.03 21.79
C ASP A 27 12.79 -3.73 20.34
N LYS A 28 11.85 -3.93 19.39
CA LYS A 28 12.04 -3.65 17.96
C LYS A 28 11.60 -2.25 17.55
N LEU A 29 10.98 -1.46 18.42
CA LEU A 29 10.65 -0.05 18.14
C LEU A 29 11.89 0.86 18.07
N THR A 30 13.08 0.33 18.33
CA THR A 30 14.36 1.01 18.12
C THR A 30 14.99 0.69 16.76
N ASP A 31 14.43 -0.28 16.01
CA ASP A 31 14.90 -0.64 14.68
C ASP A 31 14.05 0.06 13.61
N LEU A 32 14.64 1.05 12.97
CA LEU A 32 14.04 1.80 11.88
C LEU A 32 13.59 0.89 10.73
N THR A 33 14.30 -0.21 10.48
CA THR A 33 13.98 -1.14 9.38
C THR A 33 12.67 -1.85 9.64
N THR A 34 12.46 -2.31 10.88
CA THR A 34 11.21 -2.95 11.30
C THR A 34 10.03 -1.99 11.18
N ILE A 35 10.18 -0.75 11.65
CA ILE A 35 9.12 0.27 11.57
C ILE A 35 8.79 0.61 10.11
N LYS A 36 9.80 0.79 9.26
CA LYS A 36 9.61 1.05 7.82
C LYS A 36 8.87 -0.09 7.13
N LYS A 37 9.28 -1.34 7.35
CA LYS A 37 8.61 -2.50 6.75
C LYS A 37 7.16 -2.63 7.19
N ALA A 38 6.86 -2.35 8.45
CA ALA A 38 5.48 -2.38 8.95
C ALA A 38 4.63 -1.27 8.30
N LEU A 39 5.18 -0.07 8.13
CA LEU A 39 4.53 1.03 7.42
C LEU A 39 4.34 0.71 5.93
N GLU A 40 5.37 0.18 5.26
CA GLU A 40 5.32 -0.27 3.86
C GLU A 40 4.34 -1.42 3.66
N SER A 41 4.20 -2.32 4.64
CA SER A 41 3.22 -3.40 4.56
C SER A 41 1.78 -2.90 4.66
N ARG A 42 1.52 -1.84 5.44
CA ARG A 42 0.16 -1.28 5.60
C ARG A 42 -0.20 -0.25 4.54
N TYR A 43 0.78 0.56 4.12
CA TYR A 43 0.57 1.73 3.27
C TYR A 43 1.33 1.70 1.95
N GLY A 44 2.23 0.73 1.75
CA GLY A 44 3.02 0.63 0.53
C GLY A 44 2.20 0.11 -0.65
N ASP A 45 2.60 0.54 -1.85
CA ASP A 45 1.88 0.26 -3.09
C ASP A 45 1.97 -1.21 -3.54
N SER A 46 2.89 -2.00 -2.97
CA SER A 46 3.08 -3.41 -3.38
C SER A 46 1.83 -4.26 -3.17
N HIS A 47 1.08 -4.01 -2.10
CA HIS A 47 -0.19 -4.69 -1.83
C HIS A 47 -1.30 -4.19 -2.77
N LEU A 48 -1.25 -2.91 -3.17
CA LEU A 48 -2.21 -2.33 -4.11
C LEU A 48 -2.00 -2.89 -5.53
N THR A 49 -0.76 -3.07 -5.98
CA THR A 49 -0.45 -3.70 -7.27
C THR A 49 -1.02 -5.12 -7.36
N GLN A 50 -0.83 -5.94 -6.32
CA GLN A 50 -1.39 -7.30 -6.30
C GLN A 50 -2.92 -7.30 -6.24
N PHE A 51 -3.50 -6.39 -5.44
CA PHE A 51 -4.94 -6.22 -5.30
C PHE A 51 -5.59 -5.85 -6.65
N TYR A 52 -5.17 -4.74 -7.26
CA TYR A 52 -5.72 -4.28 -8.54
C TYR A 52 -5.39 -5.22 -9.70
N GLY A 53 -4.24 -5.89 -9.66
CA GLY A 53 -3.90 -6.93 -10.63
C GLY A 53 -4.84 -8.14 -10.55
N THR A 54 -5.33 -8.48 -9.36
CA THR A 54 -6.32 -9.54 -9.16
C THR A 54 -7.70 -9.08 -9.62
N GLU A 55 -8.12 -7.87 -9.25
CA GLU A 55 -9.40 -7.29 -9.71
C GLU A 55 -9.46 -7.24 -11.24
N LEU A 56 -8.39 -6.77 -11.90
CA LEU A 56 -8.27 -6.72 -13.36
C LEU A 56 -8.44 -8.11 -14.01
N LYS A 57 -7.79 -9.15 -13.47
CA LYS A 57 -7.89 -10.54 -14.01
C LYS A 57 -9.30 -11.09 -13.95
N THR A 58 -10.06 -10.71 -12.92
CA THR A 58 -11.43 -11.17 -12.71
C THR A 58 -12.47 -10.24 -13.33
N ARG A 59 -12.04 -9.11 -13.92
CA ARG A 59 -12.96 -8.10 -14.43
C ARG A 59 -13.67 -8.61 -15.67
N GLN A 60 -14.99 -8.69 -15.57
CA GLN A 60 -15.88 -9.06 -16.67
C GLN A 60 -17.04 -8.08 -16.72
N GLN A 61 -17.53 -7.79 -17.93
CA GLN A 61 -18.68 -6.93 -18.13
C GLN A 61 -19.90 -7.48 -17.38
N LYS A 62 -20.63 -6.62 -16.67
CA LYS A 62 -21.92 -6.99 -16.06
C LYS A 62 -23.07 -6.80 -17.07
N PRO A 63 -24.20 -7.53 -16.94
CA PRO A 63 -25.30 -7.48 -17.91
C PRO A 63 -25.88 -6.06 -18.16
N GLU A 64 -25.86 -5.20 -17.15
CA GLU A 64 -26.40 -3.83 -17.23
C GLU A 64 -25.30 -2.76 -17.40
N GLU A 65 -24.04 -3.18 -17.51
CA GLU A 65 -22.91 -2.28 -17.62
C GLU A 65 -22.60 -1.94 -19.08
N SER A 66 -22.49 -0.64 -19.38
CA SER A 66 -22.07 -0.20 -20.70
C SER A 66 -20.58 -0.49 -20.95
N LEU A 67 -20.22 -0.65 -22.22
CA LEU A 67 -18.83 -0.87 -22.63
C LEU A 67 -17.92 0.29 -22.21
N GLN A 68 -18.43 1.52 -22.17
CA GLN A 68 -17.65 2.68 -21.71
C GLN A 68 -17.28 2.55 -20.23
N VAL A 69 -18.23 2.15 -19.38
CA VAL A 69 -17.98 1.97 -17.94
C VAL A 69 -16.99 0.83 -17.70
N LEU A 70 -17.11 -0.28 -18.43
CA LEU A 70 -16.14 -1.37 -18.40
C LEU A 70 -14.73 -0.88 -18.81
N ALA A 71 -14.62 -0.16 -19.93
CA ALA A 71 -13.34 0.32 -20.44
C ALA A 71 -12.66 1.28 -19.46
N THR A 72 -13.41 2.25 -18.90
CA THR A 72 -12.88 3.18 -17.90
C THR A 72 -12.37 2.45 -16.66
N ASP A 73 -13.08 1.40 -16.21
CA ASP A 73 -12.68 0.64 -15.03
C ASP A 73 -11.45 -0.26 -15.33
N VAL A 74 -11.37 -0.87 -16.52
CA VAL A 74 -10.18 -1.61 -16.96
C VAL A 74 -8.96 -0.71 -17.06
N GLU A 75 -9.07 0.48 -17.66
CA GLU A 75 -7.98 1.45 -17.75
C GLU A 75 -7.51 1.92 -16.36
N ARG A 76 -8.46 2.18 -15.46
CA ARG A 76 -8.18 2.51 -14.07
C ARG A 76 -7.42 1.37 -13.36
N LEU A 77 -7.90 0.13 -13.45
CA LEU A 77 -7.27 -1.03 -12.82
C LEU A 77 -5.87 -1.33 -13.40
N MET A 78 -5.67 -1.15 -14.71
CA MET A 78 -4.35 -1.24 -15.33
C MET A 78 -3.38 -0.18 -14.78
N SER A 79 -3.83 1.07 -14.70
CA SER A 79 -3.01 2.17 -14.18
C SER A 79 -2.62 1.97 -12.71
N LEU A 80 -3.52 1.41 -11.91
CA LEU A 80 -3.27 1.14 -10.50
C LEU A 80 -2.44 -0.12 -10.25
N SER A 81 -2.55 -1.14 -11.11
CA SER A 81 -1.74 -2.36 -11.00
C SER A 81 -0.28 -2.13 -11.41
N TRP A 82 -0.02 -1.31 -12.43
CA TRP A 82 1.33 -1.11 -12.98
C TRP A 82 2.05 0.15 -12.46
N ARG A 83 1.53 0.78 -11.41
CA ARG A 83 1.99 2.08 -10.88
C ARG A 83 3.46 2.10 -10.40
N THR A 84 4.14 0.95 -10.37
CA THR A 84 5.58 0.84 -10.10
C THR A 84 6.49 1.13 -11.31
N LEU A 85 5.99 1.27 -12.53
CA LEU A 85 6.82 1.55 -13.73
C LEU A 85 6.47 2.86 -14.47
N SER A 86 5.59 3.71 -13.93
CA SER A 86 5.28 5.02 -14.54
C SER A 86 6.31 6.09 -14.15
N THR A 87 7.57 5.86 -14.52
CA THR A 87 8.55 6.89 -14.85
C THR A 87 9.14 6.53 -16.20
N LEU A 88 8.43 6.91 -17.27
CA LEU A 88 9.02 7.22 -18.57
C LEU A 88 8.90 8.73 -18.76
#